data_AF-A0A9W9Z964-F1
#
_entry.id   AF-A0A9W9Z964-F1
#
_cell.length_a   1.000
_cell.length_b   1.000
_cell.length_c   1.000
_cell.angle_alpha   90.00
_cell.angle_beta   90.00
_cell.angle_gamma   90.00
#
_symmetry.space_group_name_H-M   'P 1'
#
loop_
_entity.id
_entity.type
_entity.pdbx_description
1 polymer ?
#
loop_
_entity_poly.entity_id
_entity_poly.type
_entity_poly.pdbx_seq_one_letter_code
_entity_poly.pdbx_strand_id
1 'polypeptide(L)'
;MVLFTYTVSYFFFITQLLNVIDGASSSLEHLSVTSDGREELEKTALLCIRMIEVALEKQEQFVDMFRSVPQQSAVMVSPLEDLLLSVNPQSSSPDYLLKIMKFISHLHAGAELNLSVIKILCLVCQSVTVQRHLVNLLTANQLEINEPEDRNEKDEQELGKEFIDEKSYGVSQIRNAVRQKCTEINIAFTTAPVSYLAHFLMGYELRKPVAKTNLQDPGKLGQLVHDSDEQLVAEGVLGASKTCLHAVLDILNRGVDTHHGPSCVTETSKFAELAYQLIYSLCANKDTATPTLRYLRTSHDFLYRHLQHLPFKNLVSMDTVEGQTPVPMLTAVSQQSWLLKTAAIELRMTAQGRQRSHAQRLLGLLMANHLLRQS
;
A
#
# COMPACT_ATOMS: atom_id res chain seq x y z
N MET A 1 8.36 30.81 -6.26
CA MET A 1 9.35 30.70 -7.36
C MET A 1 10.78 30.61 -6.84
N VAL A 2 11.32 31.61 -6.14
CA VAL A 2 12.74 31.62 -5.69
C VAL A 2 13.15 30.33 -4.96
N LEU A 3 12.40 29.89 -3.94
CA LEU A 3 12.70 28.64 -3.21
C LEU A 3 12.64 27.37 -4.08
N PHE A 4 11.79 27.38 -5.10
CA PHE A 4 11.64 26.28 -6.06
C PHE A 4 12.79 26.29 -7.08
N THR A 5 13.21 27.48 -7.52
CA THR A 5 14.43 27.65 -8.29
C THR A 5 15.65 27.20 -7.48
N TYR A 6 15.72 27.47 -6.17
CA TYR A 6 16.81 26.95 -5.32
C TYR A 6 16.77 25.43 -5.16
N THR A 7 15.61 24.82 -4.95
CA THR A 7 15.53 23.35 -4.87
C THR A 7 15.89 22.70 -6.19
N VAL A 8 15.29 23.13 -7.31
CA VAL A 8 15.44 22.42 -8.60
C VAL A 8 16.65 22.90 -9.42
N SER A 9 17.21 24.08 -9.13
CA SER A 9 18.38 24.62 -9.84
C SER A 9 19.68 24.59 -9.01
N TYR A 10 19.61 24.56 -7.68
CA TYR A 10 20.81 24.42 -6.83
C TYR A 10 20.87 23.02 -6.24
N PHE A 11 21.57 22.14 -6.97
CA PHE A 11 21.97 20.80 -6.54
C PHE A 11 22.41 20.75 -5.06
N PHE A 12 23.15 21.77 -4.61
CA PHE A 12 23.65 21.87 -3.24
C PHE A 12 22.53 21.83 -2.18
N PHE A 13 21.42 22.56 -2.37
CA PHE A 13 20.36 22.62 -1.36
C PHE A 13 19.66 21.27 -1.19
N ILE A 14 19.32 20.61 -2.31
CA ILE A 14 18.75 19.26 -2.27
C ILE A 14 19.73 18.27 -1.66
N THR A 15 21.02 18.32 -2.01
CA THR A 15 22.00 17.41 -1.39
C THR A 15 22.11 17.62 0.12
N GLN A 16 21.96 18.84 0.63
CA GLN A 16 21.93 19.08 2.07
C GLN A 16 20.70 18.45 2.72
N LEU A 17 19.51 18.62 2.13
CA LEU A 17 18.29 17.96 2.61
C LEU A 17 18.44 16.44 2.61
N LEU A 18 18.96 15.87 1.53
CA LEU A 18 19.16 14.43 1.40
C LEU A 18 20.20 13.89 2.39
N ASN A 19 21.27 14.65 2.68
CA ASN A 19 22.23 14.29 3.72
C ASN A 19 21.62 14.28 5.12
N VAL A 20 20.74 15.24 5.42
CA VAL A 20 20.00 15.27 6.69
C VAL A 20 19.06 14.06 6.79
N ILE A 21 18.38 13.72 5.70
CA ILE A 21 17.49 12.55 5.63
C ILE A 21 18.26 11.25 5.82
N ASP A 22 19.42 11.08 5.18
CA ASP A 22 20.26 9.88 5.32
C ASP A 22 20.81 9.74 6.74
N GLY A 23 21.29 10.85 7.32
CA GLY A 23 21.73 10.89 8.71
C GLY A 23 20.60 10.54 9.68
N ALA A 24 19.41 11.11 9.48
CA ALA A 24 18.25 10.84 10.31
C ALA A 24 17.75 9.39 10.18
N SER A 25 17.69 8.85 8.96
CA SER A 25 17.32 7.46 8.72
C SER A 25 18.25 6.50 9.45
N SER A 26 19.57 6.68 9.30
CA SER A 26 20.56 5.81 9.95
C SER A 26 20.57 5.97 11.47
N SER A 27 20.33 7.18 11.99
CA SER A 27 20.35 7.44 13.44
C SER A 27 19.09 6.90 14.13
N LEU A 28 17.92 7.00 13.50
CA LEU A 28 16.67 6.45 14.04
C LEU A 28 16.65 4.93 14.11
N GLU A 29 17.46 4.22 13.30
CA GLU A 29 17.64 2.76 13.41
C GLU A 29 18.33 2.36 14.73
N HIS A 30 19.20 3.21 15.29
CA HIS A 30 19.99 2.89 16.47
C HIS A 30 19.47 3.49 17.77
N LEU A 31 18.54 4.45 17.69
CA LEU A 31 17.97 5.12 18.86
C LEU A 31 16.82 4.30 19.44
N SER A 32 16.84 4.06 20.75
CA SER A 32 15.72 3.46 21.49
C SER A 32 14.54 4.45 21.59
N VAL A 33 13.35 3.97 21.92
CA VAL A 33 12.12 4.81 22.03
C VAL A 33 12.27 5.96 23.02
N THR A 34 13.12 5.77 24.04
CA THR A 34 13.28 6.69 25.18
C THR A 34 14.53 7.57 25.10
N SER A 35 15.22 7.61 23.94
CA SER A 35 16.40 8.45 23.80
C SER A 35 16.03 9.92 23.66
N ASP A 36 16.63 10.76 24.50
CA ASP A 36 16.56 12.22 24.40
C ASP A 36 17.03 12.67 22.99
N GLY A 37 16.29 13.55 22.33
CA GLY A 37 16.59 14.00 20.96
C GLY A 37 15.91 13.24 19.81
N ARG A 38 15.22 12.10 20.07
CA ARG A 38 14.55 11.32 19.00
C ARG A 38 13.40 12.10 18.37
N GLU A 39 12.59 12.75 19.19
CA GLU A 39 11.42 13.50 18.73
C GLU A 39 11.84 14.71 17.88
N GLU A 40 12.89 15.43 18.28
CA GLU A 40 13.44 16.52 17.47
C GLU A 40 14.05 16.03 16.16
N LEU A 41 14.76 14.90 16.18
CA LEU A 41 15.33 14.30 14.98
C LEU A 41 14.23 13.87 14.00
N GLU A 42 13.16 13.26 14.51
CA GLU A 42 12.02 12.85 13.72
C GLU A 42 11.27 14.05 13.12
N LYS A 43 11.03 15.10 13.91
CA LYS A 43 10.47 16.38 13.41
C LYS A 43 11.35 16.99 12.32
N THR A 44 12.66 16.94 12.49
CA THR A 44 13.62 17.45 11.49
C THR A 44 13.55 16.64 10.19
N ALA A 45 13.50 15.30 10.30
CA ALA A 45 13.31 14.41 9.17
C ALA A 45 11.98 14.69 8.46
N LEU A 46 10.89 14.83 9.20
CA LEU A 46 9.57 15.17 8.69
C LEU A 46 9.58 16.49 7.90
N LEU A 47 10.17 17.55 8.43
CA LEU A 47 10.28 18.82 7.73
C LEU A 47 11.06 18.69 6.42
N CYS A 48 12.19 17.98 6.42
CA CYS A 48 12.99 17.75 5.21
C CYS A 48 12.22 16.93 4.17
N ILE A 49 11.54 15.87 4.59
CA ILE A 49 10.70 15.03 3.73
C ILE A 49 9.53 15.85 3.17
N ARG A 50 8.86 16.66 3.98
CA ARG A 50 7.74 17.50 3.53
C ARG A 50 8.18 18.55 2.53
N MET A 51 9.40 19.09 2.65
CA MET A 51 9.98 19.97 1.63
C MET A 51 10.16 19.27 0.29
N ILE A 52 10.64 18.02 0.28
CA ILE A 52 10.77 17.21 -0.94
C ILE A 52 9.40 16.88 -1.51
N GLU A 53 8.43 16.49 -0.68
CA GLU A 53 7.04 16.23 -1.08
C GLU A 53 6.44 17.43 -1.81
N VAL A 54 6.44 18.60 -1.16
CA VAL A 54 5.88 19.83 -1.76
C VAL A 54 6.65 20.23 -3.01
N ALA A 55 7.97 19.99 -3.06
CA ALA A 55 8.75 20.23 -4.25
C ALA A 55 8.31 19.34 -5.43
N LEU A 56 8.10 18.05 -5.20
CA LEU A 56 7.58 17.12 -6.22
C LEU A 56 6.18 17.53 -6.69
N GLU A 57 5.27 17.88 -5.76
CA GLU A 57 3.88 18.26 -6.10
C GLU A 57 3.80 19.51 -6.99
N LYS A 58 4.72 20.47 -6.79
CA LYS A 58 4.72 21.74 -7.53
C LYS A 58 5.61 21.72 -8.77
N GLN A 59 6.34 20.64 -9.02
CA GLN A 59 7.31 20.55 -10.11
C GLN A 59 6.69 20.80 -11.48
N GLU A 60 5.61 20.09 -11.84
CA GLU A 60 4.99 20.23 -13.15
C GLU A 60 4.55 21.67 -13.42
N GLN A 61 3.83 22.27 -12.45
CA GLN A 61 3.38 23.67 -12.52
C GLN A 61 4.54 24.65 -12.66
N PHE A 62 5.65 24.40 -11.94
CA PHE A 62 6.83 25.24 -12.03
C PHE A 62 7.52 25.13 -13.39
N VAL A 63 7.73 23.91 -13.90
CA VAL A 63 8.43 23.71 -15.17
C VAL A 63 7.61 24.30 -16.32
N ASP A 64 6.29 24.19 -16.29
CA ASP A 64 5.42 24.80 -17.30
C ASP A 64 5.46 26.34 -17.25
N MET A 65 5.41 26.90 -16.03
CA MET A 65 5.59 28.33 -15.85
C MET A 65 6.97 28.78 -16.35
N PHE A 66 8.03 28.05 -16.03
CA PHE A 66 9.40 28.37 -16.43
C PHE A 66 9.57 28.34 -17.95
N ARG A 67 8.98 27.35 -18.63
CA ARG A 67 8.96 27.27 -20.11
C ARG A 67 8.22 28.43 -20.76
N SER A 68 7.21 28.99 -20.09
CA SER A 68 6.41 30.12 -20.62
C SER A 68 7.14 31.47 -20.59
N VAL A 69 8.25 31.58 -19.85
CA VAL A 69 8.99 32.85 -19.72
C VAL A 69 9.83 33.12 -20.98
N PRO A 70 9.62 34.25 -21.69
CA PRO A 70 10.29 34.54 -22.97
C PRO A 70 11.82 34.74 -22.86
N GLN A 71 12.30 35.11 -21.68
CA GLN A 71 13.73 35.23 -21.37
C GLN A 71 14.16 33.93 -20.69
N GLN A 72 14.49 32.92 -21.48
CA GLN A 72 15.05 31.69 -20.95
C GLN A 72 16.40 32.00 -20.28
N SER A 73 16.42 32.06 -18.95
CA SER A 73 17.68 32.01 -18.21
C SER A 73 18.37 30.68 -18.56
N ALA A 74 19.69 30.68 -18.75
CA ALA A 74 20.49 29.47 -19.03
C ALA A 74 20.55 28.44 -17.87
N VAL A 75 19.62 28.55 -16.92
CA VAL A 75 19.54 27.70 -15.74
C VAL A 75 18.88 26.38 -16.13
N MET A 76 19.67 25.31 -16.09
CA MET A 76 19.19 23.95 -16.28
C MET A 76 18.35 23.52 -15.08
N VAL A 77 17.09 23.19 -15.32
CA VAL A 77 16.15 22.67 -14.31
C VAL A 77 16.15 21.15 -14.47
N SER A 78 16.69 20.43 -13.48
CA SER A 78 16.70 18.97 -13.48
C SER A 78 15.47 18.44 -12.76
N PRO A 79 14.74 17.45 -13.31
CA PRO A 79 13.63 16.81 -12.59
C PRO A 79 14.10 16.28 -11.23
N LEU A 80 13.27 16.46 -10.21
CA LEU A 80 13.57 16.04 -8.85
C LEU A 80 13.68 14.51 -8.77
N GLU A 81 12.94 13.77 -9.60
CA GLU A 81 13.12 12.31 -9.71
C GLU A 81 14.56 11.93 -10.07
N ASP A 82 15.20 12.63 -11.00
CA ASP A 82 16.57 12.34 -11.43
C ASP A 82 17.57 12.66 -10.31
N LEU A 83 17.33 13.72 -9.54
CA LEU A 83 18.14 14.07 -8.37
C LEU A 83 18.00 13.03 -7.26
N LEU A 84 16.81 12.48 -7.04
CA LEU A 84 16.58 11.39 -6.09
C LEU A 84 17.22 10.06 -6.55
N LEU A 85 17.47 9.90 -7.85
CA LEU A 85 18.23 8.78 -8.43
C LEU A 85 19.74 9.05 -8.51
N SER A 86 20.21 10.22 -8.08
CA SER A 86 21.64 10.55 -8.10
C SER A 86 22.43 9.75 -7.05
N VAL A 87 23.75 9.69 -7.24
CA VAL A 87 24.64 8.96 -6.34
C VAL A 87 24.74 9.69 -5.01
N ASN A 88 24.41 9.00 -3.93
CA ASN A 88 24.62 9.50 -2.59
C ASN A 88 26.13 9.50 -2.27
N PRO A 89 26.74 10.66 -1.93
CA PRO A 89 28.15 10.74 -1.59
C PRO A 89 28.54 9.91 -0.36
N GLN A 90 27.60 9.65 0.56
CA GLN A 90 27.89 8.90 1.79
C GLN A 90 27.96 7.39 1.52
N SER A 91 26.99 6.85 0.78
CA SER A 91 26.93 5.41 0.46
C SER A 91 27.69 5.04 -0.83
N SER A 92 28.09 6.03 -1.64
CA SER A 92 28.59 5.84 -3.00
C SER A 92 27.61 5.09 -3.92
N SER A 93 26.31 5.12 -3.60
CA SER A 93 25.27 4.41 -4.35
C SER A 93 24.02 5.28 -4.52
N PRO A 94 23.21 5.07 -5.57
CA PRO A 94 21.96 5.82 -5.77
C PRO A 94 20.83 5.29 -4.86
N ASP A 95 20.98 5.47 -3.55
CA ASP A 95 20.13 4.87 -2.51
C ASP A 95 19.23 5.85 -1.74
N TYR A 96 19.14 7.11 -2.16
CA TYR A 96 18.31 8.12 -1.47
C TYR A 96 16.85 7.69 -1.30
N LEU A 97 16.24 7.09 -2.35
CA LEU A 97 14.88 6.56 -2.25
C LEU A 97 14.77 5.41 -1.25
N LEU A 98 15.80 4.57 -1.12
CA LEU A 98 15.83 3.50 -0.13
C LEU A 98 15.87 4.08 1.29
N LYS A 99 16.70 5.11 1.52
CA LYS A 99 16.78 5.82 2.82
C LYS A 99 15.46 6.49 3.18
N ILE A 100 14.79 7.10 2.20
CA ILE A 100 13.44 7.67 2.37
C ILE A 100 12.42 6.56 2.68
N MET A 101 12.49 5.40 2.02
CA MET A 101 11.59 4.29 2.30
C MET A 101 11.78 3.67 3.68
N LYS A 102 13.01 3.63 4.20
CA LYS A 102 13.33 3.01 5.50
C LYS A 102 12.54 3.60 6.66
N PHE A 103 12.14 4.87 6.60
CA PHE A 103 11.28 5.46 7.62
C PHE A 103 9.95 4.71 7.79
N ILE A 104 9.42 4.06 6.73
CA ILE A 104 8.21 3.22 6.82
C ILE A 104 8.47 1.94 7.65
N SER A 105 9.69 1.40 7.60
CA SER A 105 10.09 0.19 8.34
C SER A 105 10.42 0.47 9.81
N HIS A 106 10.57 1.73 10.21
CA HIS A 106 10.87 2.09 11.59
C HIS A 106 9.60 1.94 12.45
N LEU A 107 9.64 1.01 13.41
CA LEU A 107 8.50 0.63 14.26
C LEU A 107 7.83 1.82 14.99
N HIS A 108 8.59 2.88 15.28
CA HIS A 108 8.11 4.07 15.98
C HIS A 108 8.28 5.35 15.16
N ALA A 109 8.26 5.27 13.83
CA ALA A 109 8.12 6.47 13.01
C ALA A 109 6.69 7.01 13.10
N GLY A 110 6.57 8.32 13.28
CA GLY A 110 5.31 9.04 13.34
C GLY A 110 4.49 8.87 12.07
N ALA A 111 3.17 8.81 12.25
CA ALA A 111 2.24 8.55 11.16
C ALA A 111 2.30 9.62 10.07
N GLU A 112 2.59 10.88 10.42
CA GLU A 112 2.78 12.00 9.49
C GLU A 112 4.01 11.84 8.60
N LEU A 113 5.11 11.32 9.16
CA LEU A 113 6.33 11.02 8.41
C LEU A 113 6.07 9.91 7.40
N ASN A 114 5.43 8.82 7.85
CA ASN A 114 5.03 7.72 6.97
C ASN A 114 4.13 8.19 5.82
N LEU A 115 3.15 9.05 6.11
CA LEU A 115 2.27 9.61 5.10
C LEU A 115 3.05 10.44 4.06
N SER A 116 3.96 11.30 4.51
CA SER A 116 4.76 12.15 3.63
C SER A 116 5.70 11.33 2.75
N VAL A 117 6.32 10.28 3.31
CA VAL A 117 7.13 9.31 2.55
C VAL A 117 6.30 8.61 1.47
N ILE A 118 5.10 8.13 1.82
CA ILE A 118 4.22 7.45 0.85
C ILE A 118 3.82 8.38 -0.28
N LYS A 119 3.51 9.66 0.01
CA LYS A 119 3.21 10.65 -1.02
C LYS A 119 4.40 10.90 -1.96
N ILE A 120 5.62 10.98 -1.44
CA ILE A 120 6.82 11.05 -2.28
C ILE A 120 6.88 9.83 -3.21
N LEU A 121 6.69 8.62 -2.67
CA LEU A 121 6.66 7.40 -3.47
C LEU A 121 5.57 7.43 -4.54
N CYS A 122 4.38 7.96 -4.24
CA CYS A 122 3.31 8.16 -5.23
C CYS A 122 3.79 8.98 -6.43
N LEU A 123 4.49 10.08 -6.16
CA LEU A 123 4.88 11.06 -7.17
C LEU A 123 6.02 10.52 -8.03
N VAL A 124 7.07 9.98 -7.41
CA VAL A 124 8.26 9.51 -8.14
C VAL A 124 8.01 8.20 -8.89
N CYS A 125 7.18 7.31 -8.36
CA CYS A 125 6.91 6.01 -8.97
C CYS A 125 5.96 6.09 -10.18
N GLN A 126 5.50 7.27 -10.58
CA GLN A 126 4.89 7.45 -11.91
C GLN A 126 5.89 7.14 -13.04
N SER A 127 7.19 7.33 -12.78
CA SER A 127 8.26 6.96 -13.72
C SER A 127 8.58 5.48 -13.63
N VAL A 128 8.46 4.78 -14.77
CA VAL A 128 8.83 3.35 -14.90
C VAL A 128 10.31 3.12 -14.59
N THR A 129 11.18 4.10 -14.87
CA THR A 129 12.61 4.03 -14.56
C THR A 129 12.84 4.01 -13.05
N VAL A 130 12.16 4.89 -12.31
CA VAL A 130 12.21 4.93 -10.84
C VAL A 130 11.68 3.62 -10.26
N GLN A 131 10.54 3.11 -10.75
CA GLN A 131 10.00 1.83 -10.27
C GLN A 131 11.00 0.68 -10.43
N ARG A 132 11.64 0.57 -11.60
CA ARG A 132 12.63 -0.49 -11.86
C ARG A 132 13.84 -0.37 -10.93
N HIS A 133 14.33 0.85 -10.74
CA HIS A 133 15.44 1.13 -9.83
C HIS A 133 15.10 0.71 -8.40
N LEU A 134 13.92 1.11 -7.93
CA LEU A 134 13.45 0.80 -6.58
C LEU A 134 13.30 -0.71 -6.35
N VAL A 135 12.73 -1.44 -7.31
CA VAL A 135 12.63 -2.90 -7.24
C VAL A 135 14.00 -3.56 -7.13
N ASN A 136 15.00 -3.08 -7.87
CA ASN A 136 16.36 -3.60 -7.77
C ASN A 136 16.96 -3.36 -6.38
N LEU A 137 16.78 -2.16 -5.83
CA LEU A 137 17.23 -1.82 -4.48
C LEU A 137 16.54 -2.67 -3.40
N LEU A 138 15.21 -2.84 -3.50
CA LEU A 138 14.43 -3.65 -2.56
C LEU A 138 14.80 -5.13 -2.62
N THR A 139 15.03 -5.65 -3.83
CA THR A 139 15.48 -7.04 -4.03
C THR A 139 16.88 -7.27 -3.43
N ALA A 140 17.75 -6.26 -3.47
CA ALA A 140 19.11 -6.36 -2.94
C ALA A 140 19.19 -6.20 -1.41
N ASN A 141 18.34 -5.35 -0.82
CA ASN A 141 18.47 -4.94 0.59
C ASN A 141 17.47 -5.61 1.54
N GLN A 142 16.59 -6.51 1.06
CA GLN A 142 15.60 -7.26 1.87
C GLN A 142 14.97 -6.41 2.99
N LEU A 143 14.28 -5.32 2.63
CA LEU A 143 13.60 -4.51 3.65
C LEU A 143 12.58 -5.37 4.39
N GLU A 144 12.85 -5.66 5.66
CA GLU A 144 11.87 -6.23 6.56
C GLU A 144 10.88 -5.11 6.90
N ILE A 145 9.65 -5.26 6.39
CA ILE A 145 8.54 -4.42 6.83
C ILE A 145 8.09 -5.00 8.17
N ASN A 146 8.60 -4.43 9.25
CA ASN A 146 8.10 -4.73 10.58
C ASN A 146 6.64 -4.31 10.62
N GLU A 147 5.72 -5.27 10.69
CA GLU A 147 4.37 -4.94 11.10
C GLU A 147 4.47 -4.46 12.55
N PRO A 148 3.90 -3.28 12.88
CA PRO A 148 3.80 -2.91 14.27
C PRO A 148 3.03 -4.02 14.97
N GLU A 149 3.69 -4.66 15.94
CA GLU A 149 3.09 -5.62 16.86
C GLU A 149 2.05 -4.89 17.72
N ASP A 150 0.94 -4.47 17.12
CA ASP A 150 -0.22 -4.06 17.90
C ASP A 150 -1.48 -4.73 17.37
N ARG A 151 -1.77 -5.81 18.09
CA ARG A 151 -3.04 -6.51 18.16
C ARG A 151 -4.08 -5.54 18.73
N ASN A 152 -5.25 -5.47 18.09
CA ASN A 152 -6.52 -5.01 18.68
C ASN A 152 -6.81 -3.50 18.78
N GLU A 153 -6.04 -2.58 18.19
CA GLU A 153 -6.59 -1.24 17.96
C GLU A 153 -7.67 -1.32 16.88
N LYS A 154 -8.94 -1.06 17.24
CA LYS A 154 -10.01 -0.87 16.26
C LYS A 154 -9.61 0.33 15.40
N ASP A 155 -9.30 0.10 14.13
CA ASP A 155 -8.95 1.18 13.20
C ASP A 155 -10.12 2.20 13.19
N GLU A 156 -9.82 3.47 13.50
CA GLU A 156 -10.83 4.53 13.58
C GLU A 156 -11.36 4.95 12.20
N GLN A 157 -12.53 5.61 12.20
CA GLN A 157 -13.19 6.13 11.01
C GLN A 157 -12.26 7.01 10.15
N GLU A 158 -12.54 6.99 8.85
CA GLU A 158 -11.76 7.63 7.79
C GLU A 158 -11.61 9.15 7.98
N LEU A 159 -10.49 9.68 7.47
CA LEU A 159 -10.32 11.12 7.30
C LEU A 159 -11.34 11.65 6.28
N GLY A 160 -12.03 12.73 6.63
CA GLY A 160 -12.87 13.49 5.69
C GLY A 160 -12.04 14.06 4.53
N LYS A 161 -12.70 14.39 3.40
CA LYS A 161 -12.05 14.92 2.19
C LYS A 161 -11.38 16.29 2.36
N GLU A 162 -11.58 16.94 3.50
CA GLU A 162 -11.06 18.27 3.77
C GLU A 162 -9.82 18.13 4.66
N PHE A 163 -8.65 18.37 4.06
CA PHE A 163 -7.37 18.52 4.75
C PHE A 163 -7.40 19.77 5.63
N ILE A 164 -8.12 19.70 6.75
CA ILE A 164 -8.21 20.79 7.72
C ILE A 164 -7.54 20.31 8.99
N ASP A 165 -6.29 20.76 9.14
CA ASP A 165 -5.40 20.61 10.30
C ASP A 165 -4.92 19.19 10.63
N GLU A 166 -3.74 18.81 10.12
CA GLU A 166 -3.07 17.52 10.39
C GLU A 166 -2.88 17.27 11.91
N LYS A 167 -2.87 18.31 12.75
CA LYS A 167 -2.77 18.20 14.22
C LYS A 167 -4.05 17.73 14.91
N SER A 168 -5.17 17.65 14.20
CA SER A 168 -6.48 17.26 14.77
C SER A 168 -6.80 15.78 14.61
N TYR A 169 -5.98 15.00 13.90
CA TYR A 169 -6.29 13.61 13.56
C TYR A 169 -5.62 12.61 14.50
N GLY A 170 -6.35 11.55 14.85
CA GLY A 170 -5.80 10.42 15.60
C GLY A 170 -4.77 9.63 14.79
N VAL A 171 -3.79 9.02 15.47
CA VAL A 171 -2.76 8.17 14.86
C VAL A 171 -3.38 7.05 14.00
N SER A 172 -4.49 6.47 14.46
CA SER A 172 -5.26 5.45 13.74
C SER A 172 -5.84 5.95 12.42
N GLN A 173 -6.34 7.20 12.38
CA GLN A 173 -6.90 7.80 11.16
C GLN A 173 -5.81 8.06 10.12
N ILE A 174 -4.65 8.57 10.55
CA ILE A 174 -3.50 8.80 9.68
C ILE A 174 -2.99 7.47 9.11
N ARG A 175 -2.90 6.43 9.96
CA ARG A 175 -2.53 5.07 9.52
C ARG A 175 -3.53 4.50 8.51
N ASN A 176 -4.83 4.68 8.71
CA ASN A 176 -5.85 4.29 7.73
C ASN A 176 -5.68 5.05 6.40
N ALA A 177 -5.45 6.37 6.44
CA ALA A 177 -5.20 7.16 5.24
C ALA A 177 -3.93 6.72 4.49
N VAL A 178 -2.88 6.36 5.22
CA VAL A 178 -1.67 5.71 4.70
C VAL A 178 -2.02 4.41 3.96
N ARG A 179 -2.80 3.51 4.58
CA ARG A 179 -3.24 2.25 3.94
C ARG A 179 -4.04 2.51 2.66
N GLN A 180 -4.94 3.50 2.68
CA GLN A 180 -5.74 3.89 1.51
C GLN A 180 -4.84 4.39 0.38
N LYS A 181 -3.91 5.31 0.67
CA LYS A 181 -2.97 5.83 -0.34
C LYS A 181 -2.09 4.73 -0.93
N CYS A 182 -1.54 3.84 -0.10
CA CYS A 182 -0.81 2.67 -0.59
C CYS A 182 -1.66 1.80 -1.53
N THR A 183 -2.93 1.60 -1.20
CA THR A 183 -3.85 0.78 -2.02
C THR A 183 -4.19 1.48 -3.33
N GLU A 184 -4.47 2.79 -3.32
CA GLU A 184 -4.73 3.61 -4.52
C GLU A 184 -3.56 3.55 -5.51
N ILE A 185 -2.32 3.68 -5.02
CA ILE A 185 -1.10 3.57 -5.82
C ILE A 185 -1.00 2.20 -6.49
N ASN A 186 -1.21 1.14 -5.72
CA ASN A 186 -1.11 -0.22 -6.24
C ASN A 186 -2.18 -0.49 -7.31
N ILE A 187 -3.38 0.06 -7.16
CA ILE A 187 -4.42 0.02 -8.21
C ILE A 187 -3.93 0.74 -9.46
N ALA A 188 -3.50 2.00 -9.34
CA ALA A 188 -3.05 2.82 -10.46
C ALA A 188 -1.93 2.11 -11.24
N PHE A 189 -0.95 1.55 -10.54
CA PHE A 189 0.15 0.82 -11.15
C PHE A 189 -0.30 -0.52 -11.76
N THR A 190 -1.21 -1.27 -11.14
CA THR A 190 -1.71 -2.54 -11.70
C THR A 190 -2.50 -2.32 -13.00
N THR A 191 -3.12 -1.16 -13.16
CA THR A 191 -3.83 -0.77 -14.39
C THR A 191 -2.89 -0.27 -15.49
N ALA A 192 -1.64 0.07 -15.17
CA ALA A 192 -0.66 0.50 -16.16
C ALA A 192 -0.14 -0.69 -17.00
N PRO A 193 0.26 -0.48 -18.27
CA PRO A 193 0.76 -1.55 -19.14
C PRO A 193 2.00 -2.26 -18.59
N VAL A 194 2.83 -1.53 -17.84
CA VAL A 194 4.03 -2.04 -17.18
C VAL A 194 4.06 -1.49 -15.77
N SER A 195 4.15 -2.39 -14.78
CA SER A 195 4.35 -2.04 -13.38
C SER A 195 5.36 -2.97 -12.77
N TYR A 196 6.50 -2.45 -12.36
CA TYR A 196 7.51 -3.24 -11.65
C TYR A 196 7.20 -3.24 -10.16
N LEU A 197 6.89 -2.06 -9.62
CA LEU A 197 6.76 -1.89 -8.18
C LEU A 197 5.50 -2.56 -7.63
N ALA A 198 4.32 -2.36 -8.23
CA ALA A 198 3.11 -3.01 -7.71
C ALA A 198 3.18 -4.52 -7.85
N HIS A 199 3.70 -5.04 -8.97
CA HIS A 199 3.90 -6.48 -9.10
C HIS A 199 4.87 -7.01 -8.03
N PHE A 200 5.99 -6.34 -7.77
CA PHE A 200 6.92 -6.72 -6.71
C PHE A 200 6.25 -6.70 -5.32
N LEU A 201 5.59 -5.59 -4.96
CA LEU A 201 4.93 -5.41 -3.65
C LEU A 201 3.80 -6.41 -3.41
N MET A 202 3.08 -6.80 -4.46
CA MET A 202 2.01 -7.81 -4.38
C MET A 202 2.55 -9.25 -4.39
N GLY A 203 3.87 -9.45 -4.42
CA GLY A 203 4.51 -10.76 -4.33
C GLY A 203 4.73 -11.47 -5.66
N TYR A 204 4.60 -10.78 -6.81
CA TYR A 204 4.88 -11.38 -8.10
C TYR A 204 6.37 -11.48 -8.37
N GLU A 205 6.77 -12.60 -8.97
CA GLU A 205 8.16 -12.82 -9.36
C GLU A 205 8.46 -12.07 -10.65
N LEU A 206 9.46 -11.19 -10.60
CA LEU A 206 9.88 -10.41 -11.77
C LEU A 206 11.03 -11.05 -12.57
N ARG A 207 11.64 -12.11 -12.04
CA ARG A 207 12.69 -12.89 -12.73
C ARG A 207 12.13 -13.81 -13.82
N LYS A 208 10.83 -14.08 -13.78
CA LYS A 208 10.08 -14.87 -14.77
C LYS A 208 8.81 -14.11 -15.17
N PRO A 209 8.10 -14.52 -16.23
CA PRO A 209 6.83 -13.88 -16.58
C PRO A 209 5.86 -13.89 -15.39
N VAL A 210 5.25 -12.74 -15.10
CA VAL A 210 4.33 -12.55 -13.96
C VAL A 210 3.24 -13.62 -13.91
N ALA A 211 2.70 -14.02 -15.06
CA ALA A 211 1.70 -15.08 -15.20
C ALA A 211 2.13 -16.47 -14.70
N LYS A 212 3.44 -16.71 -14.57
CA LYS A 212 4.01 -17.96 -14.06
C LYS A 212 4.34 -17.91 -12.57
N THR A 213 4.13 -16.76 -11.91
CA THR A 213 4.35 -16.61 -10.47
C THR A 213 3.59 -17.70 -9.70
N ASN A 214 4.18 -18.18 -8.61
CA ASN A 214 3.45 -18.98 -7.63
C ASN A 214 3.35 -18.21 -6.32
N LEU A 215 2.22 -17.53 -6.12
CA LEU A 215 1.93 -16.87 -4.85
C LEU A 215 1.73 -17.94 -3.77
N GLN A 216 2.35 -17.72 -2.61
CA GLN A 216 2.36 -18.64 -1.47
C GLN A 216 2.14 -17.84 -0.21
N ASP A 217 1.49 -18.46 0.78
CA ASP A 217 1.34 -17.86 2.10
C ASP A 217 2.71 -17.63 2.74
N PRO A 218 2.88 -16.51 3.47
CA PRO A 218 4.12 -16.28 4.18
C PRO A 218 4.29 -17.38 5.22
N GLY A 219 5.54 -17.72 5.53
CA GLY A 219 5.82 -18.57 6.67
C GLY A 219 5.22 -17.98 7.93
N LYS A 220 4.46 -18.78 8.68
CA LYS A 220 4.10 -18.37 10.04
C LYS A 220 5.39 -18.34 10.84
N LEU A 221 5.82 -17.16 11.29
CA LEU A 221 6.74 -17.07 12.41
C LEU A 221 6.06 -17.84 13.56
N GLY A 222 6.65 -18.96 13.97
CA GLY A 222 6.08 -19.86 14.95
C GLY A 222 5.60 -19.08 16.17
N GLN A 223 4.35 -19.31 16.54
CA GLN A 223 3.84 -18.91 17.84
C GLN A 223 4.73 -19.61 18.88
N LEU A 224 5.51 -18.82 19.60
CA LEU A 224 6.37 -19.15 20.73
C LEU A 224 6.14 -20.57 21.30
N VAL A 225 6.99 -21.52 20.89
CA VAL A 225 7.31 -22.64 21.78
C VAL A 225 8.44 -22.14 22.66
N HIS A 226 8.15 -22.11 23.96
CA HIS A 226 9.12 -21.83 25.00
C HIS A 226 10.31 -22.78 24.91
N ASP A 227 11.47 -22.18 25.18
CA ASP A 227 12.73 -22.75 25.61
C ASP A 227 13.73 -23.19 24.53
N SER A 228 14.95 -22.67 24.77
CA SER A 228 16.26 -22.92 24.15
C SER A 228 16.53 -22.32 22.77
N ASP A 229 17.32 -21.25 22.81
CA ASP A 229 18.43 -20.92 21.91
C ASP A 229 18.53 -21.76 20.62
N GLU A 230 17.85 -21.34 19.57
CA GLU A 230 18.34 -21.56 18.21
C GLU A 230 17.74 -20.51 17.25
N GLN A 231 18.66 -19.76 16.65
CA GLN A 231 18.58 -18.91 15.47
C GLN A 231 17.22 -18.91 14.73
N LEU A 232 16.51 -17.77 14.81
CA LEU A 232 15.29 -17.45 14.08
C LEU A 232 15.52 -17.60 12.56
N VAL A 233 15.16 -18.75 12.00
CA VAL A 233 14.97 -18.92 10.56
C VAL A 233 13.47 -18.82 10.30
N ALA A 234 13.07 -17.95 9.39
CA ALA A 234 11.70 -17.84 8.90
C ALA A 234 11.30 -19.16 8.22
N GLU A 235 10.77 -20.11 9.01
CA GLU A 235 10.27 -21.38 8.51
C GLU A 235 8.87 -21.20 7.90
N GLY A 236 8.84 -20.51 6.76
CA GLY A 236 7.78 -20.71 5.79
C GLY A 236 8.06 -21.91 4.90
N VAL A 237 7.04 -22.37 4.19
CA VAL A 237 7.25 -23.22 3.01
C VAL A 237 8.08 -22.39 2.02
N LEU A 238 9.40 -22.47 2.12
CA LEU A 238 10.44 -21.75 1.34
C LEU A 238 10.82 -20.32 1.78
N GLY A 239 10.48 -19.86 2.99
CA GLY A 239 10.97 -18.57 3.50
C GLY A 239 10.40 -17.30 2.81
N ALA A 240 9.20 -17.37 2.24
CA ALA A 240 8.55 -16.22 1.61
C ALA A 240 8.14 -15.15 2.64
N SER A 241 8.54 -13.90 2.42
CA SER A 241 8.18 -12.76 3.27
C SER A 241 6.72 -12.34 3.09
N LYS A 242 6.14 -11.70 4.11
CA LYS A 242 4.81 -11.08 4.00
C LYS A 242 4.85 -9.99 2.92
N THR A 243 3.76 -9.89 2.15
CA THR A 243 3.65 -8.97 1.00
C THR A 243 2.46 -8.03 1.19
N CYS A 244 2.35 -6.98 0.38
CA CYS A 244 1.18 -6.10 0.42
C CYS A 244 -0.11 -6.85 0.07
N LEU A 245 -0.05 -7.89 -0.78
CA LEU A 245 -1.21 -8.73 -1.06
C LEU A 245 -1.67 -9.47 0.19
N HIS A 246 -0.74 -10.03 0.96
CA HIS A 246 -1.04 -10.70 2.22
C HIS A 246 -1.67 -9.73 3.22
N ALA A 247 -1.09 -8.55 3.42
CA ALA A 247 -1.63 -7.54 4.33
C ALA A 247 -3.05 -7.08 3.94
N VAL A 248 -3.32 -6.87 2.64
CA VAL A 248 -4.66 -6.51 2.14
C VAL A 248 -5.66 -7.63 2.39
N LEU A 249 -5.29 -8.88 2.11
CA LEU A 249 -6.15 -10.04 2.35
C LEU A 249 -6.41 -10.26 3.84
N ASP A 250 -5.39 -10.10 4.69
CA ASP A 250 -5.53 -10.20 6.14
C ASP A 250 -6.58 -9.22 6.65
N ILE A 251 -6.50 -7.94 6.24
CA ILE A 251 -7.48 -6.91 6.65
C ILE A 251 -8.88 -7.22 6.11
N LEU A 252 -9.00 -7.64 4.84
CA LEU A 252 -10.27 -8.04 4.24
C LEU A 252 -10.90 -9.24 4.97
N ASN A 253 -10.08 -10.20 5.38
CA ASN A 253 -10.53 -11.41 6.06
C ASN A 253 -10.90 -11.18 7.54
N ARG A 254 -10.58 -10.03 8.15
CA ARG A 254 -10.97 -9.75 9.54
C ARG A 254 -12.49 -9.78 9.68
N GLY A 255 -12.98 -10.65 10.56
CA GLY A 255 -14.41 -10.79 10.85
C GLY A 255 -15.21 -11.59 9.82
N VAL A 256 -14.63 -12.00 8.68
CA VAL A 256 -15.40 -12.67 7.60
C VAL A 256 -16.00 -14.01 8.01
N ASP A 257 -15.42 -14.71 8.99
CA ASP A 257 -15.99 -15.98 9.48
C ASP A 257 -17.07 -15.76 10.56
N THR A 258 -17.33 -14.50 10.93
CA THR A 258 -18.38 -14.12 11.89
C THR A 258 -19.67 -13.76 11.15
N HIS A 259 -20.80 -13.76 11.88
CA HIS A 259 -22.09 -13.35 11.33
C HIS A 259 -22.17 -11.86 10.96
N HIS A 260 -21.26 -11.03 11.47
CA HIS A 260 -21.15 -9.60 11.13
C HIS A 260 -20.43 -9.37 9.78
N GLY A 261 -19.79 -10.41 9.23
CA GLY A 261 -19.01 -10.30 8.00
C GLY A 261 -17.72 -9.48 8.16
N PRO A 262 -17.08 -9.09 7.04
CA PRO A 262 -15.81 -8.38 7.06
C PRO A 262 -15.87 -7.04 7.78
N SER A 263 -15.15 -6.87 8.90
CA SER A 263 -15.19 -5.66 9.73
C SER A 263 -14.80 -4.39 8.97
N CYS A 264 -13.87 -4.52 8.01
CA CYS A 264 -13.43 -3.39 7.19
C CYS A 264 -14.55 -2.78 6.32
N VAL A 265 -15.64 -3.51 6.05
CA VAL A 265 -16.79 -2.98 5.31
C VAL A 265 -17.45 -1.81 6.05
N THR A 266 -17.49 -1.88 7.38
CA THR A 266 -18.13 -0.87 8.24
C THR A 266 -17.13 0.05 8.92
N GLU A 267 -16.01 -0.48 9.45
CA GLU A 267 -15.01 0.28 10.19
C GLU A 267 -14.12 1.16 9.28
N THR A 268 -13.69 0.61 8.14
CA THR A 268 -12.74 1.26 7.20
C THR A 268 -13.25 1.17 5.75
N SER A 269 -14.48 1.63 5.55
CA SER A 269 -15.28 1.39 4.34
C SER A 269 -14.59 1.73 3.01
N LYS A 270 -13.86 2.84 2.93
CA LYS A 270 -13.15 3.30 1.74
C LYS A 270 -11.90 2.47 1.49
N PHE A 271 -11.20 2.08 2.55
CA PHE A 271 -10.14 1.10 2.42
C PHE A 271 -10.70 -0.21 1.86
N ALA A 272 -11.83 -0.71 2.39
CA ALA A 272 -12.46 -1.92 1.86
C ALA A 272 -12.86 -1.78 0.38
N GLU A 273 -13.40 -0.62 -0.03
CA GLU A 273 -13.71 -0.33 -1.44
C GLU A 273 -12.46 -0.45 -2.32
N LEU A 274 -11.38 0.23 -1.94
CA LEU A 274 -10.10 0.21 -2.65
C LEU A 274 -9.48 -1.19 -2.65
N ALA A 275 -9.56 -1.92 -1.54
CA ALA A 275 -9.02 -3.27 -1.42
C ALA A 275 -9.75 -4.24 -2.36
N TYR A 276 -11.09 -4.22 -2.41
CA TYR A 276 -11.83 -5.02 -3.39
C TYR A 276 -11.53 -4.59 -4.84
N GLN A 277 -11.35 -3.29 -5.10
CA GLN A 277 -10.94 -2.79 -6.42
C GLN A 277 -9.55 -3.30 -6.81
N LEU A 278 -8.59 -3.34 -5.88
CA LEU A 278 -7.24 -3.86 -6.11
C LEU A 278 -7.28 -5.34 -6.47
N ILE A 279 -8.02 -6.15 -5.70
CA ILE A 279 -8.21 -7.57 -6.00
C ILE A 279 -8.85 -7.75 -7.38
N TYR A 280 -9.88 -6.98 -7.71
CA TYR A 280 -10.48 -6.99 -9.05
C TYR A 280 -9.45 -6.66 -10.13
N SER A 281 -8.64 -5.62 -9.93
CA SER A 281 -7.65 -5.15 -10.91
C SER A 281 -6.60 -6.22 -11.20
N LEU A 282 -6.14 -6.92 -10.16
CA LEU A 282 -5.23 -8.07 -10.31
C LEU A 282 -5.90 -9.24 -11.07
N CYS A 283 -7.19 -9.49 -10.82
CA CYS A 283 -7.93 -10.56 -11.49
C CYS A 283 -8.33 -10.20 -12.94
N ALA A 284 -8.43 -8.91 -13.26
CA ALA A 284 -8.78 -8.42 -14.59
C ALA A 284 -7.57 -8.34 -15.53
N ASN A 285 -6.37 -8.18 -14.98
CA ASN A 285 -5.13 -8.06 -15.76
C ASN A 285 -4.67 -9.44 -16.27
N LYS A 286 -4.33 -9.52 -17.56
CA LYS A 286 -3.94 -10.74 -18.27
C LYS A 286 -2.74 -11.47 -17.63
N ASP A 287 -1.81 -10.73 -17.07
CA ASP A 287 -0.53 -11.26 -16.58
C ASP A 287 -0.66 -11.71 -15.12
N THR A 288 -1.54 -11.11 -14.33
CA THR A 288 -1.72 -11.44 -12.90
C THR A 288 -2.92 -12.36 -12.66
N ALA A 289 -3.94 -12.36 -13.50
CA ALA A 289 -5.21 -13.04 -13.23
C ALA A 289 -5.07 -14.52 -12.84
N THR A 290 -4.26 -15.26 -13.58
CA THR A 290 -4.08 -16.71 -13.35
C THR A 290 -3.45 -17.00 -11.98
N PRO A 291 -2.27 -16.44 -11.63
CA PRO A 291 -1.70 -16.63 -10.30
C PRO A 291 -2.58 -16.07 -9.17
N THR A 292 -3.20 -14.89 -9.34
CA THR A 292 -4.07 -14.31 -8.31
C THR A 292 -5.28 -15.20 -8.02
N LEU A 293 -6.04 -15.59 -9.04
CA LEU A 293 -7.25 -16.39 -8.86
C LEU A 293 -6.94 -17.78 -8.33
N ARG A 294 -5.81 -18.37 -8.74
CA ARG A 294 -5.33 -19.64 -8.15
C ARG A 294 -5.12 -19.48 -6.65
N TYR A 295 -4.38 -18.45 -6.23
CA TYR A 295 -4.06 -18.19 -4.84
C TYR A 295 -5.30 -17.87 -3.99
N LEU A 296 -6.18 -16.99 -4.47
CA LEU A 296 -7.45 -16.66 -3.81
C LEU A 296 -8.36 -17.88 -3.60
N ARG A 297 -8.33 -18.85 -4.53
CA ARG A 297 -9.10 -20.09 -4.45
C ARG A 297 -8.48 -21.08 -3.48
N THR A 298 -7.17 -21.32 -3.56
CA THR A 298 -6.51 -22.41 -2.82
C THR A 298 -6.17 -22.04 -1.39
N SER A 299 -5.69 -20.82 -1.15
CA SER A 299 -5.20 -20.42 0.18
C SER A 299 -6.31 -19.82 1.04
N HIS A 300 -7.26 -19.10 0.43
CA HIS A 300 -8.20 -18.27 1.18
C HIS A 300 -9.66 -18.61 0.97
N ASP A 301 -10.03 -19.44 -0.02
CA ASP A 301 -11.44 -19.61 -0.47
C ASP A 301 -12.19 -18.26 -0.53
N PHE A 302 -11.46 -17.23 -0.99
CA PHE A 302 -11.74 -15.83 -0.66
C PHE A 302 -13.12 -15.39 -1.16
N LEU A 303 -13.39 -15.64 -2.45
CA LEU A 303 -14.64 -15.21 -3.06
C LEU A 303 -15.85 -15.89 -2.42
N TYR A 304 -15.76 -17.17 -2.08
CA TYR A 304 -16.87 -17.87 -1.46
C TYR A 304 -17.20 -17.24 -0.10
N ARG A 305 -16.20 -17.11 0.79
CA ARG A 305 -16.40 -16.56 2.14
C ARG A 305 -16.97 -15.14 2.10
N HIS A 306 -16.43 -14.27 1.25
CA HIS A 306 -16.89 -12.89 1.16
C HIS A 306 -18.29 -12.74 0.54
N LEU A 307 -18.65 -13.57 -0.46
CA LEU A 307 -19.97 -13.48 -1.09
C LEU A 307 -21.11 -13.93 -0.18
N GLN A 308 -20.84 -14.75 0.85
CA GLN A 308 -21.87 -15.17 1.83
C GLN A 308 -22.48 -13.98 2.57
N HIS A 309 -21.75 -12.87 2.67
CA HIS A 309 -22.15 -11.67 3.40
C HIS A 309 -22.88 -10.63 2.53
N LEU A 310 -23.19 -10.97 1.28
CA LEU A 310 -23.94 -10.08 0.42
C LEU A 310 -25.44 -10.05 0.79
N PRO A 311 -26.05 -8.85 0.89
CA PRO A 311 -25.52 -7.57 0.46
C PRO A 311 -24.89 -6.79 1.64
N PHE A 312 -23.70 -6.22 1.45
CA PHE A 312 -23.01 -5.41 2.47
C PHE A 312 -23.84 -4.25 3.04
N LYS A 313 -24.86 -3.76 2.33
CA LYS A 313 -25.78 -2.74 2.84
C LYS A 313 -26.45 -3.19 4.16
N ASN A 314 -26.70 -4.49 4.32
CA ASN A 314 -27.34 -5.03 5.51
C ASN A 314 -26.37 -4.97 6.70
N LEU A 315 -25.07 -5.18 6.48
CA LEU A 315 -24.03 -5.08 7.51
C LEU A 315 -23.92 -3.64 8.02
N VAL A 316 -23.91 -2.68 7.09
CA VAL A 316 -23.87 -1.25 7.40
C VAL A 316 -25.09 -0.80 8.22
N SER A 317 -26.27 -1.40 8.01
CA SER A 317 -27.48 -1.09 8.77
C SER A 317 -27.53 -1.72 10.18
N MET A 318 -26.72 -2.75 10.47
CA MET A 318 -26.68 -3.37 11.80
C MET A 318 -25.69 -2.69 12.74
N ASP A 319 -24.65 -2.06 12.20
CA ASP A 319 -23.58 -1.41 12.96
C ASP A 319 -23.85 0.07 13.30
N THR A 320 -25.03 0.63 12.98
CA THR A 320 -25.40 1.99 13.37
C THR A 320 -25.64 2.10 14.87
N VAL A 321 -24.55 2.15 15.64
CA VAL A 321 -24.53 2.58 17.04
C VAL A 321 -24.59 4.11 17.06
N GLU A 322 -25.33 4.69 18.01
CA GLU A 322 -25.45 6.14 18.19
C GLU A 322 -24.05 6.79 18.29
N GLY A 323 -23.70 7.65 17.32
CA GLY A 323 -22.46 8.43 17.31
C GLY A 323 -21.51 8.21 16.14
N GLN A 324 -21.72 7.20 15.28
CA GLN A 324 -20.89 6.99 14.08
C GLN A 324 -21.40 7.77 12.87
N THR A 325 -20.48 8.32 12.06
CA THR A 325 -20.86 8.85 10.74
C THR A 325 -21.34 7.69 9.86
N PRO A 326 -22.53 7.79 9.23
CA PRO A 326 -23.06 6.69 8.43
C PRO A 326 -22.17 6.47 7.20
N VAL A 327 -21.75 5.21 6.98
CA VAL A 327 -21.01 4.82 5.77
C VAL A 327 -21.80 5.29 4.54
N PRO A 328 -21.19 6.03 3.61
CA PRO A 328 -21.88 6.46 2.40
C PRO A 328 -22.42 5.23 1.65
N MET A 329 -23.74 5.20 1.40
CA MET A 329 -24.39 4.07 0.70
C MET A 329 -23.69 3.74 -0.63
N LEU A 330 -23.13 4.76 -1.30
CA LEU A 330 -22.34 4.60 -2.51
C LEU A 330 -21.09 3.73 -2.28
N THR A 331 -20.36 3.92 -1.19
CA THR A 331 -19.16 3.13 -0.85
C THR A 331 -19.50 1.66 -0.67
N ALA A 332 -20.56 1.35 0.08
CA ALA A 332 -21.02 -0.02 0.28
C ALA A 332 -21.43 -0.70 -1.04
N VAL A 333 -22.08 0.03 -1.95
CA VAL A 333 -22.43 -0.47 -3.29
C VAL A 333 -21.19 -0.68 -4.15
N SER A 334 -20.22 0.24 -4.10
CA SER A 334 -18.94 0.11 -4.81
C SER A 334 -18.15 -1.11 -4.35
N GLN A 335 -18.04 -1.36 -3.05
CA GLN A 335 -17.44 -2.57 -2.48
C GLN A 335 -18.07 -3.84 -3.06
N GLN A 336 -19.41 -3.93 -3.03
CA GLN A 336 -20.14 -5.08 -3.59
C GLN A 336 -19.91 -5.22 -5.10
N SER A 337 -19.88 -4.11 -5.83
CA SER A 337 -19.66 -4.10 -7.28
C SER A 337 -18.30 -4.72 -7.63
N TRP A 338 -17.22 -4.32 -6.93
CA TRP A 338 -15.89 -4.86 -7.17
C TRP A 338 -15.78 -6.35 -6.84
N LEU A 339 -16.40 -6.80 -5.73
CA LEU A 339 -16.44 -8.21 -5.37
C LEU A 339 -17.19 -9.04 -6.42
N LEU A 340 -18.37 -8.59 -6.87
CA LEU A 340 -19.17 -9.27 -7.89
C LEU A 340 -18.47 -9.30 -9.25
N LYS A 341 -17.77 -8.23 -9.64
CA LYS A 341 -16.94 -8.21 -10.85
C LYS A 341 -15.81 -9.25 -10.78
N THR A 342 -15.17 -9.38 -9.62
CA THR A 342 -14.14 -10.41 -9.41
C THR A 342 -14.74 -11.81 -9.48
N ALA A 343 -15.91 -12.03 -8.88
CA ALA A 343 -16.63 -13.29 -8.96
C ALA A 343 -17.01 -13.67 -10.40
N ALA A 344 -17.40 -12.69 -11.23
CA ALA A 344 -17.70 -12.93 -12.65
C ALA A 344 -16.46 -13.39 -13.43
N ILE A 345 -15.29 -12.82 -13.15
CA ILE A 345 -14.02 -13.28 -13.75
C ILE A 345 -13.72 -14.72 -13.31
N GLU A 346 -13.85 -15.02 -12.02
CA GLU A 346 -13.63 -16.37 -11.49
C GLU A 346 -14.57 -17.40 -12.12
N LEU A 347 -15.87 -17.08 -12.27
CA LEU A 347 -16.83 -17.95 -12.95
C LEU A 347 -16.42 -18.21 -14.40
N ARG A 348 -15.99 -17.18 -15.13
CA ARG A 348 -15.50 -17.34 -16.51
C ARG A 348 -14.27 -18.25 -16.55
N MET A 349 -13.28 -18.02 -15.68
CA MET A 349 -12.02 -18.77 -15.66
C MET A 349 -12.23 -20.24 -15.25
N THR A 350 -13.05 -20.49 -14.24
CA THR A 350 -13.38 -21.86 -13.78
C THR A 350 -14.22 -22.61 -14.81
N ALA A 351 -15.15 -21.94 -15.51
CA ALA A 351 -15.91 -22.53 -16.60
C ALA A 351 -15.00 -22.93 -17.78
N GLN A 352 -14.10 -22.03 -18.21
CA GLN A 352 -13.12 -22.30 -19.26
C GLN A 352 -12.14 -23.41 -18.86
N GLY A 353 -11.69 -23.41 -17.60
CA GLY A 353 -10.80 -24.41 -17.02
C GLY A 353 -11.46 -25.76 -16.69
N ARG A 354 -12.74 -25.95 -17.02
CA ARG A 354 -13.53 -27.17 -16.72
C ARG A 354 -13.60 -27.52 -15.21
N GLN A 355 -13.44 -26.53 -14.33
CA GLN A 355 -13.54 -26.66 -12.88
C GLN A 355 -15.01 -26.57 -12.41
N ARG A 356 -15.84 -27.51 -12.85
CA ARG A 356 -17.30 -27.46 -12.69
C ARG A 356 -17.76 -27.36 -11.23
N SER A 357 -17.12 -28.08 -10.32
CA SER A 357 -17.48 -28.07 -8.89
C SER A 357 -17.34 -26.68 -8.27
N HIS A 358 -16.23 -25.97 -8.56
CA HIS A 358 -16.01 -24.61 -8.07
C HIS A 358 -17.04 -23.63 -8.65
N ALA A 359 -17.29 -23.70 -9.96
CA ALA A 359 -18.30 -22.85 -10.61
C ALA A 359 -19.70 -23.10 -10.03
N GLN A 360 -20.10 -24.36 -9.86
CA GLN A 360 -21.40 -24.73 -9.28
C GLN A 360 -21.54 -24.24 -7.84
N ARG A 361 -20.50 -24.37 -7.01
CA ARG A 361 -20.50 -23.89 -5.63
C ARG A 361 -20.74 -22.38 -5.56
N LEU A 362 -20.05 -21.61 -6.40
CA LEU A 362 -20.17 -20.15 -6.42
C LEU A 362 -21.53 -19.70 -6.96
N LEU A 363 -22.03 -20.35 -8.02
CA LEU A 363 -23.38 -20.10 -8.57
C LEU A 363 -24.47 -20.46 -7.56
N GLY A 364 -24.33 -21.57 -6.85
CA GLY A 364 -25.25 -22.00 -5.81
C GLY A 364 -25.41 -20.93 -4.73
N LEU A 365 -24.31 -20.33 -4.28
CA LEU A 365 -24.32 -19.24 -3.31
C LEU A 365 -25.04 -18.00 -3.85
N LEU A 366 -24.72 -17.58 -5.08
CA LEU A 366 -25.32 -16.40 -5.70
C LEU A 366 -26.83 -16.57 -5.93
N MET A 367 -27.29 -17.78 -6.26
CA MET A 367 -28.71 -18.10 -6.47
C MET A 367 -29.45 -18.37 -5.15
N ALA A 368 -28.82 -19.01 -4.17
CA ALA A 368 -29.43 -19.24 -2.85
C ALA A 368 -29.74 -17.91 -2.13
N ASN A 369 -28.84 -16.93 -2.25
CA ASN A 369 -29.06 -15.58 -1.75
C ASN A 369 -30.22 -14.84 -2.46
N HIS A 370 -30.65 -15.30 -3.64
CA HIS A 370 -31.84 -14.79 -4.32
C HIS A 370 -33.12 -15.48 -3.83
N LEU A 371 -33.08 -16.79 -3.56
CA LEU A 371 -34.25 -17.57 -3.11
C LEU A 371 -34.65 -17.24 -1.67
N LEU A 372 -33.69 -17.02 -0.76
CA LEU A 372 -33.95 -16.61 0.62
C LEU A 372 -34.50 -15.18 0.76
N ARG A 373 -34.53 -14.38 -0.31
CA ARG A 373 -35.12 -13.04 -0.33
C ARG A 373 -36.56 -12.99 -0.85
N GLN A 374 -37.09 -14.12 -1.35
CA GLN A 374 -38.48 -14.24 -1.80
C GLN A 374 -39.40 -14.93 -0.79
N SER A 375 -38.83 -15.53 0.26
CA SER A 375 -39.51 -16.00 1.47
C SER A 375 -39.38 -14.97 2.58
#